data_AF-A0A6V8LN53-F1
#
_entry.id   AF-A0A6V8LN53-F1
#
_cell.length_a   1.000
_cell.length_b   1.000
_cell.length_c   1.000
_cell.angle_alpha   90.00
_cell.angle_beta   90.00
_cell.angle_gamma   90.00
#
_symmetry.space_group_name_H-M   'P 1'
#
loop_
_entity.id
_entity.type
_entity.pdbx_description
1 polymer ?
#
loop_
_entity_poly.entity_id
_entity_poly.type
_entity_poly.pdbx_seq_one_letter_code
_entity_poly.pdbx_strand_id
1 'polypeptide(L)'
;MLKHGLYRPDFGIDPERASAGNSFPSGHATVAMSVVVALVLVLPPRVRGLAAVAGAGYATVAGVATMSLGWHRPSDVAGAVLIVGGWAAAAGLLLVLAQGRDAYVRTGDAHPFAAVALMITGLALLAAAAWAYRATDAASTTPVDEMGRTTLLTAYAGAAAGIAGVTCTVLALTLATVHRIVPWRTA
;
A
#
# COMPACT_ATOMS: atom_id res chain seq x y z
N MET A 1 7.14 16.86 -8.74
CA MET A 1 8.23 17.14 -7.78
C MET A 1 8.96 15.87 -7.33
N LEU A 2 8.31 14.89 -6.66
CA LEU A 2 9.01 13.67 -6.18
C LEU A 2 9.71 12.84 -7.28
N LYS A 3 9.04 12.59 -8.42
CA LYS A 3 9.64 11.93 -9.59
C LYS A 3 10.88 12.63 -10.15
N HIS A 4 11.06 13.92 -9.88
CA HIS A 4 12.21 14.70 -10.36
C HIS A 4 13.29 14.89 -9.29
N GLY A 5 13.01 14.54 -8.03
CA GLY A 5 13.92 14.73 -6.90
C GLY A 5 14.50 13.44 -6.30
N LEU A 6 13.80 12.30 -6.41
CA LEU A 6 14.33 11.02 -5.98
C LEU A 6 15.13 10.37 -7.11
N TYR A 7 16.46 10.36 -6.98
CA TYR A 7 17.30 9.51 -7.82
C TYR A 7 17.07 8.04 -7.44
N ARG A 8 16.73 7.21 -8.43
CA ARG A 8 16.56 5.76 -8.23
C ARG A 8 17.90 5.09 -8.57
N PRO A 9 18.58 4.44 -7.60
CA PRO A 9 19.82 3.73 -7.87
C PRO A 9 19.61 2.66 -8.94
N ASP A 10 20.45 2.68 -9.96
CA ASP A 10 20.49 1.61 -10.95
C ASP A 10 21.37 0.48 -10.40
N PHE A 11 20.75 -0.69 -10.26
CA PHE A 11 21.44 -1.91 -9.79
C PHE A 11 21.82 -2.82 -10.96
N GLY A 12 21.69 -2.37 -12.22
CA GLY A 12 22.09 -3.13 -13.41
C GLY A 12 21.18 -4.32 -13.75
N ILE A 13 20.04 -4.45 -13.06
CA ILE A 13 19.13 -5.62 -13.14
C ILE A 13 18.14 -5.47 -14.32
N ASP A 14 17.97 -4.27 -14.87
CA ASP A 14 16.95 -3.97 -15.91
C ASP A 14 17.47 -2.88 -16.86
N PRO A 15 18.48 -3.20 -17.70
CA PRO A 15 19.16 -2.25 -18.57
C PRO A 15 18.26 -1.68 -19.67
N GLU A 16 17.21 -2.39 -20.10
CA GLU A 16 16.22 -1.85 -21.05
C GLU A 16 15.40 -0.71 -20.44
N ARG A 17 15.13 -0.73 -19.13
CA ARG A 17 14.43 0.37 -18.44
C ARG A 17 15.36 1.46 -17.92
N ALA A 18 16.68 1.32 -18.05
CA ALA A 18 17.62 2.39 -17.70
C ALA A 18 17.39 3.65 -18.56
N SER A 19 16.90 3.48 -19.80
CA SER A 19 16.52 4.59 -20.70
C SER A 19 15.15 5.21 -20.39
N ALA A 20 14.28 4.53 -19.65
CA ALA A 20 12.90 4.96 -19.38
C ALA A 20 12.78 6.02 -18.27
N GLY A 21 13.86 6.30 -17.54
CA GLY A 21 13.90 7.33 -16.50
C GLY A 21 13.22 6.95 -15.18
N ASN A 22 13.06 7.92 -14.28
CA ASN A 22 12.55 7.67 -12.92
C ASN A 22 11.04 7.36 -12.90
N SER A 23 10.70 6.09 -12.64
CA SER A 23 9.31 5.62 -12.51
C SER A 23 8.75 5.76 -11.10
N PHE A 24 9.55 6.14 -10.10
CA PHE A 24 9.17 6.18 -8.69
C PHE A 24 8.64 7.56 -8.25
N PRO A 25 7.51 7.65 -7.51
CA PRO A 25 6.52 6.61 -7.23
C PRO A 25 5.50 6.42 -8.38
N SER A 26 4.74 5.31 -8.36
CA SER A 26 3.66 5.05 -9.32
C SER A 26 2.48 6.01 -9.15
N GLY A 27 2.21 6.84 -10.17
CA GLY A 27 1.12 7.82 -10.14
C GLY A 27 -0.27 7.18 -10.09
N HIS A 28 -0.50 6.14 -10.89
CA HIS A 28 -1.78 5.40 -10.88
C HIS A 28 -2.04 4.74 -9.52
N ALA A 29 -1.01 4.14 -8.91
CA ALA A 29 -1.12 3.56 -7.57
C ALA A 29 -1.36 4.63 -6.50
N THR A 30 -0.71 5.80 -6.59
CA THR A 30 -0.96 6.93 -5.69
C THR A 30 -2.41 7.39 -5.78
N VAL A 31 -2.98 7.54 -6.98
CA VAL A 31 -4.38 7.94 -7.17
C VAL A 31 -5.32 6.89 -6.58
N ALA A 32 -5.15 5.61 -6.94
CA ALA A 32 -5.99 4.52 -6.45
C ALA A 32 -5.98 4.46 -4.91
N MET A 33 -4.80 4.52 -4.29
CA MET A 33 -4.67 4.48 -2.84
C MET A 33 -5.27 5.73 -2.18
N SER A 34 -5.10 6.92 -2.78
CA SER A 34 -5.65 8.17 -2.23
C SER A 34 -7.18 8.16 -2.21
N VAL A 35 -7.81 7.63 -3.27
CA VAL A 35 -9.28 7.46 -3.33
C VAL A 35 -9.74 6.52 -2.21
N VAL A 36 -9.06 5.39 -2.01
CA VAL A 36 -9.43 4.44 -0.95
C VAL A 36 -9.30 5.07 0.44
N VAL A 37 -8.19 5.75 0.71
CA VAL A 37 -7.99 6.43 2.00
C VAL A 37 -9.07 7.49 2.20
N ALA A 38 -9.36 8.31 1.19
CA ALA A 38 -10.41 9.32 1.26
C ALA A 38 -11.79 8.70 1.57
N LEU A 39 -12.12 7.57 0.95
CA LEU A 39 -13.37 6.84 1.23
C LEU A 39 -13.41 6.37 2.69
N VAL A 40 -12.33 5.80 3.22
CA VAL A 40 -12.27 5.36 4.62
C VAL A 40 -12.45 6.53 5.59
N LEU A 41 -11.93 7.71 5.26
CA LEU A 41 -12.08 8.92 6.08
C LEU A 41 -13.51 9.49 6.03
N VAL A 42 -14.13 9.54 4.85
CA VAL A 42 -15.41 10.25 4.62
C VAL A 42 -16.63 9.37 4.90
N LEU A 43 -16.55 8.05 4.67
CA LEU A 43 -17.71 7.17 4.84
C LEU A 43 -18.17 7.08 6.30
N PRO A 44 -19.48 6.83 6.54
CA PRO A 44 -20.01 6.70 7.89
C PRO A 44 -19.38 5.50 8.60
N PRO A 45 -19.20 5.54 9.93
CA PRO A 45 -18.50 4.51 10.69
C PRO A 45 -18.94 3.10 10.30
N ARG A 46 -20.23 2.83 10.21
CA ARG A 46 -20.81 1.50 9.94
C ARG A 46 -20.22 0.77 8.73
N VAL A 47 -19.79 1.47 7.69
CA VAL A 47 -19.29 0.86 6.44
C VAL A 47 -17.79 1.01 6.23
N ARG A 48 -17.07 1.70 7.13
CA ARG A 48 -15.62 1.95 6.98
C ARG A 48 -14.79 0.68 6.92
N GLY A 49 -15.13 -0.32 7.74
CA GLY A 49 -14.46 -1.62 7.71
C GLY A 49 -14.57 -2.30 6.35
N LEU A 50 -15.78 -2.33 5.77
CA LEU A 50 -16.02 -2.88 4.43
C LEU A 50 -15.29 -2.07 3.35
N ALA A 51 -15.33 -0.74 3.44
CA ALA A 51 -14.63 0.14 2.50
C ALA A 51 -13.11 -0.06 2.53
N ALA A 52 -12.53 -0.28 3.71
CA ALA A 52 -11.11 -0.59 3.84
C ALA A 52 -10.75 -1.94 3.19
N VAL A 53 -11.56 -2.98 3.40
CA VAL A 53 -11.34 -4.31 2.81
C VAL A 53 -11.50 -4.28 1.29
N ALA A 54 -12.61 -3.72 0.79
CA ALA A 54 -12.86 -3.60 -0.64
C ALA A 54 -11.81 -2.70 -1.32
N GLY A 55 -11.45 -1.60 -0.65
CA GLY A 55 -10.42 -0.68 -1.08
C GLY A 55 -9.03 -1.31 -1.13
N ALA A 56 -8.69 -2.19 -0.18
CA ALA A 56 -7.45 -2.96 -0.22
C ALA A 56 -7.37 -3.83 -1.48
N GLY A 57 -8.47 -4.50 -1.83
CA GLY A 57 -8.59 -5.27 -3.07
C GLY A 57 -8.41 -4.39 -4.31
N TYR A 58 -9.15 -3.28 -4.39
CA TYR A 58 -9.06 -2.34 -5.51
C TYR A 58 -7.65 -1.77 -5.70
N ALA A 59 -7.04 -1.22 -4.65
CA ALA A 59 -5.70 -0.63 -4.72
C ALA A 59 -4.63 -1.68 -5.06
N THR A 60 -4.77 -2.90 -4.53
CA THR A 60 -3.90 -4.03 -4.88
C THR A 60 -4.02 -4.38 -6.36
N VAL A 61 -5.24 -4.56 -6.88
CA VAL A 61 -5.48 -4.90 -8.29
C VAL A 61 -4.94 -3.81 -9.21
N ALA A 62 -5.20 -2.53 -8.90
CA ALA A 62 -4.65 -1.42 -9.66
C ALA A 62 -3.12 -1.40 -9.65
N GLY A 63 -2.51 -1.62 -8.48
CA GLY A 63 -1.06 -1.71 -8.33
C GLY A 63 -0.44 -2.86 -9.12
N VAL A 64 -0.99 -4.07 -8.98
CA VAL A 64 -0.56 -5.25 -9.72
C VAL A 64 -0.73 -5.05 -11.22
N ALA A 65 -1.85 -4.47 -11.69
CA ALA A 65 -2.05 -4.19 -13.11
C ALA A 65 -0.95 -3.29 -13.69
N THR A 66 -0.54 -2.24 -12.98
CA THR A 66 0.57 -1.37 -13.44
C THR A 66 1.90 -2.12 -13.54
N MET A 67 2.10 -3.13 -12.69
CA MET A 67 3.27 -4.00 -12.75
C MET A 67 3.16 -5.01 -13.89
N SER A 68 2.01 -5.65 -14.07
CA SER A 68 1.77 -6.65 -15.14
C SER A 68 1.86 -6.04 -16.54
N LEU A 69 1.45 -4.78 -16.70
CA LEU A 69 1.61 -4.03 -17.94
C LEU A 69 3.06 -3.58 -18.19
N GLY A 70 3.97 -3.88 -17.27
CA GLY A 70 5.37 -3.50 -17.37
C GLY A 70 5.65 -2.00 -17.16
N TRP A 71 4.66 -1.24 -16.68
CA TRP A 71 4.78 0.22 -16.48
C TRP A 71 5.56 0.57 -15.21
N HIS A 72 5.44 -0.25 -14.17
CA HIS A 72 6.02 0.02 -12.86
C HIS A 72 6.65 -1.23 -12.25
N ARG A 73 7.73 -1.03 -11.49
CA ARG A 73 8.29 -2.09 -10.64
C ARG A 73 7.44 -2.24 -9.37
N PRO A 74 7.45 -3.40 -8.70
CA PRO A 74 6.67 -3.62 -7.48
C PRO A 74 6.99 -2.59 -6.38
N SER A 75 8.27 -2.19 -6.27
CA SER A 75 8.74 -1.16 -5.35
C SER A 75 8.09 0.21 -5.58
N ASP A 76 7.76 0.55 -6.83
CA ASP A 76 7.19 1.85 -7.18
C ASP A 76 5.74 1.98 -6.71
N VAL A 77 5.02 0.85 -6.71
CA VAL A 77 3.67 0.73 -6.17
C VAL A 77 3.71 0.74 -4.64
N ALA A 78 4.60 -0.05 -4.02
CA ALA A 78 4.76 -0.06 -2.57
C ALA A 78 5.12 1.35 -2.03
N GLY A 79 6.04 2.05 -2.69
CA GLY A 79 6.40 3.42 -2.35
C GLY A 79 5.22 4.39 -2.49
N ALA A 80 4.42 4.28 -3.55
CA ALA A 80 3.21 5.07 -3.71
C ALA A 80 2.22 4.88 -2.55
N VAL A 81 1.99 3.62 -2.13
CA VAL A 81 1.09 3.28 -1.01
C VAL A 81 1.61 3.87 0.30
N LEU A 82 2.91 3.75 0.58
CA LEU A 82 3.54 4.29 1.79
C LEU A 82 3.49 5.82 1.83
N ILE A 83 3.70 6.49 0.69
CA ILE A 83 3.61 7.96 0.60
C ILE A 83 2.18 8.42 0.94
N VAL A 84 1.16 7.78 0.36
CA VAL A 84 -0.24 8.12 0.66
C VAL A 84 -0.56 7.85 2.13
N GLY A 85 -0.14 6.70 2.66
CA GLY A 85 -0.30 6.37 4.07
C GLY A 85 0.39 7.36 5.02
N GLY A 86 1.60 7.79 4.67
CA GLY A 86 2.35 8.79 5.44
C GLY A 86 1.63 10.14 5.49
N TRP A 87 1.11 10.62 4.34
CA TRP A 87 0.30 11.83 4.30
C TRP A 87 -1.01 11.68 5.08
N ALA A 88 -1.67 10.53 5.00
CA ALA A 88 -2.88 10.25 5.77
C ALA A 88 -2.62 10.28 7.29
N ALA A 89 -1.51 9.70 7.73
CA ALA A 89 -1.08 9.72 9.12
C ALA A 89 -0.72 11.14 9.59
N ALA A 90 0.01 11.90 8.79
CA ALA A 90 0.36 13.29 9.09
C ALA A 90 -0.88 14.18 9.21
N ALA A 91 -1.81 14.08 8.25
CA ALA A 91 -3.08 14.81 8.29
C ALA A 91 -3.93 14.38 9.50
N GLY A 92 -4.00 13.07 9.79
CA GLY A 92 -4.70 12.54 10.95
C GLY A 92 -4.12 13.06 12.28
N LEU A 93 -2.79 13.11 12.40
CA LEU A 93 -2.11 13.67 13.57
C LEU A 93 -2.45 15.16 13.75
N LEU A 94 -2.36 15.95 12.68
CA LEU A 94 -2.70 17.38 12.73
C LEU A 94 -4.16 17.60 13.16
N LEU A 95 -5.09 16.79 12.63
CA LEU A 95 -6.50 16.86 13.01
C LEU A 95 -6.71 16.51 14.49
N VAL A 96 -6.04 15.48 15.00
CA VAL A 96 -6.10 15.12 16.43
C VAL A 96 -5.52 16.23 17.30
N LEU A 97 -4.40 16.83 16.91
CA LEU A 97 -3.78 17.95 17.66
C LEU A 97 -4.64 19.22 17.65
N ALA A 98 -5.43 19.43 16.60
CA ALA A 98 -6.33 20.58 16.46
C ALA A 98 -7.69 20.39 17.15
N GLN A 99 -7.97 19.23 17.76
CA GLN A 99 -9.24 18.96 18.43
C GLN A 99 -9.43 19.82 19.69
N GLY A 100 -10.65 20.35 19.86
CA GLY A 100 -11.06 21.04 21.08
C GLY A 100 -11.25 20.08 22.25
N ARG A 101 -11.27 20.64 23.47
CA ARG A 101 -11.39 19.88 24.74
C ARG A 101 -12.68 19.06 24.87
N ASP A 102 -13.70 19.37 24.06
CA ASP A 102 -15.03 18.73 24.08
C ASP A 102 -15.18 17.62 23.01
N ALA A 103 -14.09 17.24 22.33
CA ALA A 103 -14.12 16.14 21.37
C ALA A 103 -14.27 14.79 22.08
N TYR A 104 -15.33 14.04 21.76
CA TYR A 104 -15.55 12.70 22.29
C TYR A 104 -15.35 11.62 21.21
N VAL A 105 -14.55 10.61 21.56
CA VAL A 105 -14.22 9.46 20.69
C VAL A 105 -15.14 8.28 21.02
N ARG A 106 -15.95 7.85 20.05
CA ARG A 106 -16.80 6.66 20.19
C ARG A 106 -16.00 5.41 19.83
N THR A 107 -15.61 4.63 20.82
CA THR A 107 -14.82 3.39 20.65
C THR A 107 -15.50 2.33 19.78
N GLY A 108 -16.84 2.32 19.74
CA GLY A 108 -17.63 1.43 18.86
C GLY A 108 -17.41 1.66 17.35
N ASP A 109 -16.82 2.79 16.95
CA ASP A 109 -16.56 3.13 15.55
C ASP A 109 -15.19 2.62 15.05
N ALA A 110 -14.42 1.92 15.89
CA ALA A 110 -13.02 1.55 15.65
C ALA A 110 -12.80 0.32 14.74
N HIS A 111 -13.85 -0.43 14.38
CA HIS A 111 -13.77 -1.65 13.55
C HIS A 111 -12.56 -2.56 13.84
N PRO A 112 -12.34 -2.96 15.11
CA PRO A 112 -11.10 -3.63 15.52
C PRO A 112 -10.88 -4.96 14.79
N PHE A 113 -11.96 -5.71 14.53
CA PHE A 113 -11.88 -6.97 13.80
C PHE A 113 -11.35 -6.78 12.37
N ALA A 114 -11.91 -5.82 11.61
CA ALA A 114 -11.47 -5.56 10.24
C ALA A 114 -10.03 -5.01 10.20
N ALA A 115 -9.67 -4.13 11.13
CA ALA A 115 -8.31 -3.62 11.23
C ALA A 115 -7.29 -4.72 11.57
N VAL A 116 -7.60 -5.59 12.53
CA VAL A 116 -6.74 -6.73 12.91
C VAL A 116 -6.65 -7.74 11.78
N ALA A 117 -7.76 -8.08 11.13
CA ALA A 117 -7.77 -8.98 9.98
C ALA A 117 -6.89 -8.44 8.85
N LEU A 118 -7.06 -7.17 8.46
CA LEU A 118 -6.20 -6.51 7.47
C LEU A 118 -4.72 -6.50 7.89
N MET A 119 -4.44 -6.26 9.17
CA MET A 119 -3.07 -6.27 9.68
C MET A 119 -2.44 -7.66 9.57
N ILE A 120 -3.13 -8.70 10.04
CA ILE A 120 -2.66 -10.09 9.98
C ILE A 120 -2.46 -10.52 8.53
N THR A 121 -3.44 -10.25 7.66
CA THR A 121 -3.34 -10.53 6.22
C THR A 121 -2.17 -9.78 5.60
N GLY A 122 -1.99 -8.50 5.93
CA GLY A 122 -0.89 -7.68 5.44
C GLY A 122 0.48 -8.25 5.81
N LEU A 123 0.68 -8.58 7.09
CA LEU A 123 1.92 -9.17 7.60
C LEU A 123 2.19 -10.56 7.02
N ALA A 124 1.16 -11.40 6.87
CA ALA A 124 1.29 -12.71 6.26
C ALA A 124 1.71 -12.62 4.78
N LEU A 125 1.12 -11.68 4.03
CA LEU A 125 1.47 -11.44 2.63
C LEU A 125 2.88 -10.85 2.48
N LEU A 126 3.31 -9.98 3.38
CA LEU A 126 4.69 -9.48 3.43
C LEU A 126 5.69 -10.60 3.74
N ALA A 127 5.35 -11.51 4.66
CA ALA A 127 6.18 -12.69 4.94
C ALA A 127 6.27 -13.62 3.74
N ALA A 128 5.15 -13.85 3.04
CA ALA A 128 5.12 -14.62 1.80
C ALA A 128 5.95 -13.96 0.68
N ALA A 129 5.88 -12.63 0.56
CA ALA A 129 6.69 -11.86 -0.40
C ALA A 129 8.18 -11.96 -0.07
N ALA A 130 8.57 -11.85 1.21
CA ALA A 130 9.95 -12.00 1.65
C ALA A 130 10.46 -13.43 1.40
N TRP A 131 9.63 -14.45 1.66
CA TRP A 131 9.97 -15.83 1.34
C TRP A 131 10.16 -16.03 -0.17
N ALA A 132 9.24 -15.53 -1.00
CA ALA A 132 9.32 -15.64 -2.45
C ALA A 132 10.56 -14.93 -3.00
N TYR A 133 10.86 -13.72 -2.50
CA TYR A 133 12.09 -13.01 -2.83
C TYR A 133 13.33 -13.88 -2.56
N ARG A 134 13.46 -14.45 -1.36
CA ARG A 134 14.59 -15.33 -1.01
C ARG A 134 14.63 -16.61 -1.84
N ALA A 135 13.47 -17.19 -2.17
CA ALA A 135 13.37 -18.38 -2.99
C ALA A 135 13.84 -18.13 -4.43
N THR A 136 13.71 -16.90 -4.94
CA THR A 136 14.10 -16.53 -6.30
C THR A 136 15.42 -15.77 -6.38
N ASP A 137 16.02 -15.40 -5.25
CA ASP A 137 17.22 -14.54 -5.18
C ASP A 137 18.43 -15.13 -5.91
N ALA A 138 18.63 -16.45 -5.82
CA ALA A 138 19.71 -17.16 -6.51
C ALA A 138 19.60 -17.09 -8.05
N ALA A 139 18.40 -16.86 -8.58
CA ALA A 139 18.16 -16.73 -10.02
C ALA A 139 18.29 -15.27 -10.51
N SER A 140 18.62 -14.31 -9.64
CA SER A 140 18.69 -12.88 -9.99
C SER A 140 19.75 -12.54 -11.04
N THR A 141 20.77 -13.38 -11.21
CA THR A 141 21.83 -13.25 -12.21
C THR A 141 21.57 -14.04 -13.49
N THR A 142 20.50 -14.84 -13.51
CA THR A 142 20.12 -15.63 -14.69
C THR A 142 19.30 -14.75 -15.65
N PRO A 143 19.57 -14.76 -16.97
CA PRO A 143 18.73 -14.09 -17.95
C PRO A 143 17.26 -14.57 -17.86
N VAL A 144 16.31 -13.65 -18.05
CA VAL A 144 14.86 -13.92 -17.86
C VAL A 144 14.34 -15.01 -18.80
N ASP A 145 14.89 -15.08 -20.01
CA ASP A 145 14.59 -16.07 -21.04
C ASP A 145 15.07 -17.49 -20.70
N GLU A 146 16.06 -17.60 -19.82
CA GLU A 146 16.58 -18.87 -19.30
C GLU A 146 15.90 -19.30 -17.98
N MET A 147 15.09 -18.43 -17.37
CA MET A 147 14.43 -18.73 -16.10
C MET A 147 13.31 -19.77 -16.26
N GLY A 148 13.30 -20.75 -15.34
CA GLY A 148 12.20 -21.69 -15.23
C GLY A 148 10.86 -21.00 -14.91
N ARG A 149 9.76 -21.53 -15.48
CA ARG A 149 8.39 -21.02 -15.27
C ARG A 149 8.03 -20.88 -13.78
N THR A 150 8.45 -21.83 -12.94
CA THR A 150 8.19 -21.81 -11.49
C THR A 150 8.86 -20.63 -10.80
N THR A 151 10.09 -20.29 -11.18
CA THR A 151 10.81 -19.12 -10.67
C THR A 151 10.08 -17.83 -11.05
N LEU A 152 9.69 -17.70 -12.32
CA LEU A 152 8.96 -16.52 -12.81
C LEU A 152 7.61 -16.33 -12.11
N LEU A 153 6.83 -17.41 -11.97
CA LEU A 153 5.56 -17.36 -11.26
C LEU A 153 5.74 -17.05 -9.77
N THR A 154 6.77 -17.60 -9.13
CA THR A 154 7.08 -17.32 -7.72
C THR A 154 7.49 -15.87 -7.51
N ALA A 155 8.34 -15.32 -8.38
CA ALA A 155 8.75 -13.91 -8.34
C ALA A 155 7.55 -12.98 -8.53
N TYR A 156 6.71 -13.27 -9.53
CA TYR A 156 5.50 -12.49 -9.80
C TYR A 156 4.50 -12.54 -8.65
N ALA A 157 4.22 -13.74 -8.12
CA ALA A 157 3.32 -13.93 -6.98
C ALA A 157 3.85 -13.24 -5.72
N GLY A 158 5.17 -13.32 -5.48
CA GLY A 158 5.85 -12.62 -4.39
C GLY A 158 5.73 -11.11 -4.49
N ALA A 159 5.92 -10.55 -5.68
CA ALA A 159 5.74 -9.12 -5.95
C ALA A 159 4.28 -8.67 -5.73
N ALA A 160 3.31 -9.43 -6.24
CA ALA A 160 1.89 -9.15 -6.02
C ALA A 160 1.50 -9.24 -4.54
N ALA A 161 2.00 -10.25 -3.82
CA ALA A 161 1.83 -10.39 -2.38
C ALA A 161 2.45 -9.22 -1.61
N GLY A 162 3.62 -8.73 -2.03
CA GLY A 162 4.26 -7.55 -1.43
C GLY A 162 3.41 -6.29 -1.56
N ILE A 163 2.86 -6.03 -2.76
CA ILE A 163 1.94 -4.90 -3.01
C ILE A 163 0.70 -5.02 -2.13
N ALA A 164 0.07 -6.19 -2.11
CA ALA A 164 -1.11 -6.46 -1.31
C ALA A 164 -0.84 -6.30 0.19
N GLY A 165 0.31 -6.83 0.64
CA GLY A 165 0.76 -6.78 2.03
C GLY A 165 0.90 -5.35 2.55
N VAL A 166 1.66 -4.51 1.83
CA VAL A 166 1.83 -3.09 2.19
C VAL A 166 0.47 -2.36 2.20
N THR A 167 -0.37 -2.61 1.19
CA THR A 167 -1.70 -1.99 1.08
C THR A 167 -2.59 -2.33 2.27
N CYS A 168 -2.67 -3.61 2.63
CA CYS A 168 -3.44 -4.08 3.78
C CYS A 168 -2.93 -3.50 5.10
N THR A 169 -1.61 -3.47 5.31
CA THR A 169 -1.01 -2.89 6.53
C THR A 169 -1.31 -1.39 6.65
N VAL A 170 -1.16 -0.61 5.58
CA VAL A 170 -1.46 0.83 5.61
C VAL A 170 -2.95 1.09 5.86
N LEU A 171 -3.84 0.32 5.24
CA LEU A 171 -5.29 0.46 5.47
C LEU A 171 -5.71 -0.01 6.86
N ALA A 172 -5.06 -1.04 7.42
CA ALA A 172 -5.27 -1.44 8.80
C ALA A 172 -4.94 -0.30 9.78
N LEU A 173 -3.79 0.36 9.59
CA LEU A 173 -3.39 1.51 10.41
C LEU A 173 -4.32 2.71 10.23
N THR A 174 -4.74 2.97 9.00
CA THR A 174 -5.70 4.04 8.69
C THR A 174 -7.04 3.80 9.36
N LEU A 175 -7.58 2.58 9.23
CA LEU A 175 -8.84 2.19 9.86
C LEU A 175 -8.76 2.18 11.38
N ALA A 176 -7.65 1.72 11.95
CA ALA A 176 -7.44 1.71 13.39
C ALA A 176 -7.38 3.12 14.00
N THR A 177 -7.01 4.14 13.21
CA THR A 177 -6.85 5.53 13.70
C THR A 177 -8.02 6.45 13.36
N VAL A 178 -8.81 6.13 12.33
CA VAL A 178 -9.87 7.02 11.79
C VAL A 178 -10.92 7.46 12.82
N HIS A 179 -11.27 6.58 13.76
CA HIS A 179 -12.27 6.88 14.80
C HIS A 179 -11.81 8.00 15.77
N ARG A 180 -10.50 8.26 15.85
CA ARG A 180 -9.92 9.36 16.63
C ARG A 180 -9.86 10.66 15.85
N ILE A 181 -9.81 10.58 14.52
CA ILE A 181 -9.65 11.73 13.62
C ILE A 181 -11.00 12.45 13.42
N VAL A 182 -12.10 11.70 13.41
CA VAL A 182 -13.47 12.22 13.20
C VAL A 182 -14.28 12.08 14.50
N PRO A 183 -14.07 12.96 15.51
CA PRO A 183 -14.77 12.88 16.78
C PRO A 183 -16.19 13.44 16.66
N TRP A 184 -17.04 13.02 17.58
CA TRP A 184 -18.36 13.61 17.77
C TRP A 184 -18.20 14.88 18.62
N ARG A 185 -18.95 15.94 18.32
CA ARG A 185 -19.07 17.11 19.20
C ARG A 185 -20.18 16.85 20.21
N THR A 186 -19.91 17.00 21.49
CA THR A 186 -20.98 17.10 22.49
C THR A 186 -21.74 18.40 22.23
N ALA A 187 -23.05 18.27 21.99
CA ALA A 187 -23.96 19.41 21.88
C ALA A 187 -24.21 20.03 23.25
#